data_AF-A0A9J6DGS1-F1
#
_entry.id   AF-A0A9J6DGS1-F1
#
_cell.length_a   1.000
_cell.length_b   1.000
_cell.length_c   1.000
_cell.angle_alpha   90.00
_cell.angle_beta   90.00
_cell.angle_gamma   90.00
#
_symmetry.space_group_name_H-M   'P 1'
#
loop_
_entity.id
_entity.type
_entity.pdbx_description
1 polymer ?
#
loop_
_entity_poly.entity_id
_entity_poly.type
_entity_poly.pdbx_seq_one_letter_code
_entity_poly.pdbx_strand_id
1 'polypeptide(L)'
;MLDLKVIKLDGKEYEVKTYMAAPESCGKGVVRRLDIRLSERESELAFSHEENRPILGVRRMGNSTSVIITFVDDYVPRWMICFGTPMKCFLYKKRYEKCYKCGELGHRSDVCDSPHEKCRVCGVASPPKDHECTPRCRLCGKEHVTGDKRCKELFRTPFIVKKRQWEMKLEVAREQEERRKAEEGTQRHSRTDGVQDRSRRKSKHRSRSRGRSESFPRLPPLEKPGVSHKASHDGGDCAQEKTKSTGPQVGSVTKVSQDANTEMNNALKEQNRIYTGAKCGITQTA
;
A
#
# COMPACT_ATOMS: atom_id res chain seq x y z
N MET A 1 19.54 -11.27 21.63
CA MET A 1 19.62 -11.11 20.16
C MET A 1 20.32 -12.35 19.63
N LEU A 2 19.68 -13.14 18.77
CA LEU A 2 20.28 -14.33 18.17
C LEU A 2 21.16 -13.87 17.00
N ASP A 3 22.48 -13.86 17.22
CA ASP A 3 23.45 -13.44 16.22
C ASP A 3 23.98 -14.69 15.50
N LEU A 4 23.29 -15.07 14.41
CA LEU A 4 23.63 -16.25 13.63
C LEU A 4 24.76 -15.87 12.67
N LYS A 5 25.97 -16.41 12.90
CA LYS A 5 27.19 -16.02 12.15
C LYS A 5 27.54 -16.98 11.02
N VAL A 6 27.11 -18.23 11.12
CA VAL A 6 27.44 -19.28 10.14
C VAL A 6 26.22 -20.16 9.90
N ILE A 7 25.91 -20.43 8.63
CA ILE A 7 24.98 -21.49 8.22
C ILE A 7 25.74 -22.62 7.53
N LYS A 8 25.32 -23.87 7.74
CA LYS A 8 25.86 -25.04 7.03
C LYS A 8 24.87 -25.46 5.94
N LEU A 9 25.31 -25.46 4.70
CA LEU A 9 24.55 -25.96 3.54
C LEU A 9 25.45 -26.94 2.78
N ASP A 10 24.95 -28.16 2.54
CA ASP A 10 25.68 -29.23 1.85
C ASP A 10 27.11 -29.49 2.38
N GLY A 11 27.27 -29.43 3.71
CA GLY A 11 28.56 -29.65 4.38
C GLY A 11 29.53 -28.47 4.28
N LYS A 12 29.16 -27.36 3.63
CA LYS A 12 29.96 -26.13 3.54
C LYS A 12 29.44 -25.07 4.50
N GLU A 13 30.37 -24.36 5.13
CA GLU A 13 30.09 -23.26 6.05
C GLU A 13 30.04 -21.93 5.30
N TYR A 14 28.99 -21.16 5.52
CA TYR A 14 28.79 -19.84 4.94
C TYR A 14 28.67 -18.81 6.04
N GLU A 15 29.55 -17.80 6.02
CA GLU A 15 29.43 -16.64 6.90
C GLU A 15 28.16 -15.85 6.54
N VAL A 16 27.33 -15.60 7.54
CA VAL A 16 26.08 -14.86 7.38
C VAL A 16 26.01 -13.72 8.38
N LYS A 17 25.39 -12.62 7.96
CA LYS A 17 25.01 -11.52 8.84
C LYS A 17 23.52 -11.59 9.08
N THR A 18 23.12 -11.80 10.34
CA THR A 18 21.73 -11.62 10.70
C THR A 18 21.36 -10.15 10.72
N TYR A 19 20.11 -9.87 10.37
CA TYR A 19 19.52 -8.56 10.55
C TYR A 19 18.11 -8.76 11.07
N MET A 20 17.64 -7.87 11.94
CA MET A 20 16.22 -7.86 12.25
C MET A 20 15.46 -7.40 11.02
N ALA A 21 14.62 -8.28 10.48
CA ALA A 21 13.64 -7.87 9.49
C ALA A 21 12.72 -6.85 10.17
N ALA A 22 12.78 -5.61 9.68
CA ALA A 22 12.02 -4.53 10.27
C ALA A 22 10.51 -4.86 10.20
N PRO A 23 9.76 -4.80 11.33
CA PRO A 23 8.34 -5.13 11.38
C PRO A 23 7.55 -4.39 10.31
N GLU A 24 6.44 -4.95 9.80
CA GLU A 24 5.65 -4.26 8.77
C GLU A 24 5.10 -2.90 9.24
N SER A 25 4.95 -2.74 10.56
CA SER A 25 4.53 -1.52 11.23
C SER A 25 5.62 -0.46 11.39
N CYS A 26 6.85 -0.66 10.91
CA CYS A 26 7.90 0.36 11.04
C CYS A 26 7.91 1.38 9.88
N GLY A 27 8.11 2.64 10.25
CA GLY A 27 8.46 3.75 9.39
C GLY A 27 9.79 3.50 8.70
N LYS A 28 9.87 3.68 7.39
CA LYS A 28 11.15 3.70 6.66
C LYS A 28 11.31 5.04 5.99
N GLY A 29 12.34 5.78 6.38
CA GLY A 29 12.73 7.05 5.81
C GLY A 29 13.97 6.93 4.93
N VAL A 30 14.18 7.91 4.06
CA VAL A 30 15.39 8.08 3.26
C VAL A 30 15.94 9.47 3.51
N VAL A 31 17.17 9.54 3.99
CA VAL A 31 17.96 10.77 4.06
C VAL A 31 19.02 10.73 2.97
N ARG A 32 19.21 11.84 2.27
CA ARG A 32 20.17 11.98 1.16
C ARG A 32 21.28 12.95 1.56
N ARG A 33 22.42 12.86 0.87
CA ARG A 33 23.61 13.72 1.06
C ARG A 33 24.34 13.45 2.39
N LEU A 34 24.32 12.21 2.86
CA LEU A 34 25.18 11.77 3.95
C LEU A 34 26.58 11.44 3.40
N ASP A 35 27.63 11.86 4.10
CA ASP A 35 29.02 11.55 3.71
C ASP A 35 29.18 10.03 3.52
N ILE A 36 29.80 9.62 2.41
CA ILE A 36 30.00 8.21 2.06
C ILE A 36 31.01 7.53 2.98
N ARG A 37 31.92 8.30 3.60
CA ARG A 37 32.95 7.80 4.50
C ARG A 37 32.40 7.35 5.86
N LEU A 38 31.20 7.84 6.23
CA LEU A 38 30.57 7.46 7.48
C LEU A 38 30.15 6.00 7.46
N SER A 39 30.59 5.27 8.48
CA SER A 39 30.15 3.91 8.76
C SER A 39 28.68 3.87 9.17
N GLU A 40 28.09 2.68 9.14
CA GLU A 40 26.71 2.45 9.58
C GLU A 40 26.53 2.87 11.05
N ARG A 41 27.46 2.48 11.91
CA ARG A 41 27.48 2.82 13.34
C ARG A 41 27.57 4.33 13.60
N GLU A 42 28.46 5.03 12.90
CA GLU A 42 28.58 6.50 13.03
C GLU A 42 27.30 7.20 12.54
N SER A 43 26.70 6.67 11.48
CA SER A 43 25.42 7.18 10.96
C SER A 43 24.31 6.98 12.00
N GLU A 44 24.22 5.81 12.63
CA GLU A 44 23.26 5.52 13.70
C GLU A 44 23.42 6.47 14.88
N LEU A 45 24.66 6.67 15.35
CA LEU A 45 24.94 7.62 16.43
C LEU A 45 24.50 9.04 16.04
N ALA A 46 24.80 9.48 14.81
CA ALA A 46 24.44 10.81 14.33
C ALA A 46 22.92 11.05 14.24
N PHE A 47 22.14 10.00 13.95
CA PHE A 47 20.68 10.06 13.91
C PHE A 47 20.01 9.75 15.25
N SER A 48 20.75 9.32 16.28
CA SER A 48 20.24 9.04 17.63
C SER A 48 20.13 10.30 18.50
N HIS A 49 20.09 11.48 17.89
CA HIS A 49 19.89 12.77 18.56
C HIS A 49 18.56 12.80 19.34
N GLU A 50 18.52 13.48 20.49
CA GLU A 50 17.35 13.51 21.40
C GLU A 50 16.08 14.07 20.75
N GLU A 51 16.23 15.04 19.84
CA GLU A 51 15.11 15.61 19.08
C GLU A 51 14.57 14.68 17.99
N ASN A 52 15.33 13.65 17.61
CA ASN A 52 14.88 12.70 16.60
C ASN A 52 13.96 11.65 17.23
N ARG A 53 13.08 11.09 16.39
CA ARG A 53 12.32 9.90 16.78
C ARG A 53 13.27 8.70 16.94
N PRO A 54 13.00 7.80 17.90
CA PRO A 54 13.77 6.58 18.05
C PRO A 54 13.85 5.77 16.75
N ILE A 55 15.05 5.29 16.44
CA ILE A 55 15.34 4.49 15.26
C ILE A 55 15.76 3.07 15.66
N LEU A 56 15.40 2.10 14.84
CA LEU A 56 15.87 0.72 14.94
C LEU A 56 17.22 0.50 14.26
N GLY A 57 17.58 1.38 13.33
CA GLY A 57 18.85 1.31 12.63
C GLY A 57 18.90 2.15 11.36
N VAL A 58 20.11 2.30 10.86
CA VAL A 58 20.41 3.07 9.64
C VAL A 58 21.13 2.15 8.68
N ARG A 59 20.72 2.15 7.40
CA ARG A 59 21.39 1.33 6.37
C ARG A 59 21.69 2.14 5.13
N ARG A 60 22.92 2.04 4.62
CA ARG A 60 23.31 2.71 3.38
C ARG A 60 22.75 2.02 2.14
N MET A 61 22.29 2.84 1.17
CA MET A 61 21.81 2.36 -0.11
C MET A 61 22.97 2.15 -1.08
N GLY A 62 23.59 0.96 -1.05
CA GLY A 62 24.76 0.65 -1.86
C GLY A 62 25.90 1.64 -1.60
N ASN A 63 26.65 2.01 -2.66
CA ASN A 63 27.73 2.97 -2.57
C ASN A 63 27.25 4.40 -2.86
N SER A 64 26.19 4.84 -2.18
CA SER A 64 25.62 6.17 -2.36
C SER A 64 25.60 6.99 -1.07
N THR A 65 25.37 8.30 -1.22
CA THR A 65 25.17 9.25 -0.13
C THR A 65 23.75 9.19 0.46
N SER A 66 22.98 8.14 0.14
CA SER A 66 21.62 7.96 0.65
C SER A 66 21.57 6.82 1.66
N VAL A 67 20.89 7.06 2.78
CA VAL A 67 20.66 6.08 3.83
C VAL A 67 19.17 5.87 4.05
N ILE A 68 18.79 4.64 4.38
CA ILE A 68 17.46 4.26 4.83
C ILE A 68 17.50 4.27 6.35
N ILE A 69 16.58 5.01 6.96
CA ILE A 69 16.36 5.05 8.40
C ILE A 69 15.15 4.16 8.71
N THR A 70 15.30 3.23 9.63
CA THR A 70 14.18 2.42 10.13
C THR A 70 13.75 2.98 11.47
N PHE A 71 12.51 3.45 11.59
CA PHE A 71 11.95 4.00 12.82
C PHE A 71 11.34 2.91 13.68
N VAL A 72 11.27 3.14 14.99
CA VAL A 72 10.52 2.25 15.90
C VAL A 72 9.02 2.29 15.57
N ASP A 73 8.49 3.47 15.27
CA ASP A 73 7.07 3.70 15.00
C ASP A 73 6.73 3.67 13.50
N ASP A 74 5.44 3.66 13.17
CA ASP A 74 4.92 3.72 11.78
C ASP A 74 4.96 5.13 11.15
N TYR A 75 5.58 6.09 11.84
CA TYR A 75 5.66 7.48 11.43
C TYR A 75 7.06 7.83 10.88
N VAL A 76 7.09 8.48 9.73
CA VAL A 76 8.32 9.00 9.11
C VAL A 76 8.30 10.53 9.19
N PRO A 77 9.19 11.15 9.97
CA PRO A 77 9.27 12.61 10.08
C PRO A 77 9.77 13.23 8.77
N ARG A 78 9.43 14.51 8.55
CA ARG A 78 9.88 15.27 7.37
C ARG A 78 11.34 15.71 7.48
N TRP A 79 11.82 15.89 8.70
CA TRP A 79 13.15 16.37 9.03
C TRP A 79 13.76 15.50 10.13
N MET A 80 15.07 15.33 10.08
CA MET A 80 15.89 14.62 11.06
C MET A 80 17.14 15.44 11.31
N ILE A 81 17.56 15.57 12.57
CA ILE A 81 18.84 16.19 12.92
C ILE A 81 19.96 15.18 12.70
N CYS A 82 21.03 15.60 12.03
CA CYS A 82 22.25 14.81 11.84
C CYS A 82 23.44 15.75 12.02
N PHE A 83 24.31 15.47 12.99
CA PHE A 83 25.42 16.37 13.35
C PHE A 83 24.98 17.84 13.55
N GLY A 84 23.86 18.05 14.25
CA GLY A 84 23.28 19.38 14.49
C GLY A 84 22.64 20.04 13.25
N THR A 85 22.63 19.39 12.09
CA THR A 85 22.04 19.93 10.85
C THR A 85 20.70 19.27 10.54
N PRO A 86 19.62 20.04 10.27
CA PRO A 86 18.34 19.47 9.85
C PRO A 86 18.42 18.93 8.41
N MET A 87 18.19 17.63 8.25
CA MET A 87 18.19 16.92 6.98
C MET A 87 16.76 16.49 6.60
N LYS A 88 16.41 16.66 5.32
CA LYS A 88 15.11 16.17 4.81
C LYS A 88 15.08 14.65 4.83
N CYS A 89 14.02 14.11 5.44
CA CYS A 89 13.71 12.69 5.44
C CYS A 89 12.47 12.44 4.56
N PHE A 90 12.61 11.52 3.61
CA PHE A 90 11.56 11.16 2.67
C PHE A 90 11.03 9.78 3.00
N LEU A 91 9.72 9.55 2.87
CA LEU A 91 9.16 8.20 2.97
C LEU A 91 9.85 7.26 1.95
N TYR A 92 10.41 6.16 2.44
CA TYR A 92 11.03 5.15 1.61
C TYR A 92 9.98 4.46 0.75
N LYS A 93 10.28 4.39 -0.56
CA LYS A 93 9.44 3.72 -1.55
C LYS A 93 10.24 2.59 -2.18
N LYS A 94 9.88 1.34 -1.90
CA LYS A 94 10.54 0.17 -2.49
C LYS A 94 10.18 0.10 -3.98
N ARG A 95 11.18 -0.03 -4.86
CA ARG A 95 10.94 -0.30 -6.28
C ARG A 95 10.55 -1.75 -6.49
N TYR A 96 9.79 -2.03 -7.55
CA TYR A 96 9.65 -3.40 -8.01
C TYR A 96 11.00 -3.91 -8.51
N GLU A 97 11.45 -5.02 -7.94
CA GLU A 97 12.62 -5.74 -8.41
C GLU A 97 12.26 -6.39 -9.74
N LYS A 98 13.07 -6.13 -10.76
CA LYS A 98 12.95 -6.72 -12.10
C LYS A 98 14.19 -7.57 -12.33
N CYS A 99 13.99 -8.80 -12.79
CA CYS A 99 15.07 -9.65 -13.23
C CYS A 99 15.59 -9.17 -14.59
N TYR A 100 16.90 -8.98 -14.72
CA TYR A 100 17.51 -8.56 -15.99
C TYR A 100 17.76 -9.70 -16.97
N LYS A 101 17.58 -10.97 -16.54
CA LYS A 101 17.65 -12.17 -17.39
C LYS A 101 16.29 -12.50 -18.02
N CYS A 102 15.29 -12.82 -17.19
CA CYS A 102 13.98 -13.25 -17.68
C CYS A 102 12.96 -12.11 -17.84
N GLY A 103 13.27 -10.91 -17.35
CA GLY A 103 12.38 -9.74 -17.44
C GLY A 103 11.16 -9.77 -16.50
N GLU A 104 10.97 -10.83 -15.72
CA GLU A 104 9.89 -10.93 -14.73
C GLU A 104 10.16 -10.08 -13.48
N LEU A 105 9.10 -9.79 -12.74
CA LEU A 105 9.15 -9.03 -11.51
C LEU A 105 9.25 -9.96 -10.29
N GLY A 106 9.87 -9.48 -9.21
CA GLY A 106 9.84 -10.13 -7.90
C GLY A 106 11.11 -10.88 -7.51
N HIS A 107 12.05 -11.07 -8.42
CA HIS A 107 13.35 -11.69 -8.13
C HIS A 107 14.51 -10.95 -8.83
N ARG A 108 15.72 -11.24 -8.37
CA ARG A 108 16.97 -10.69 -8.93
C ARG A 108 17.58 -11.68 -9.93
N SER A 109 18.45 -11.17 -10.81
CA SER A 109 19.07 -11.97 -11.88
C SER A 109 19.98 -13.12 -11.40
N ASP A 110 20.53 -13.00 -10.19
CA ASP A 110 21.40 -13.99 -9.55
C ASP A 110 20.62 -15.19 -8.98
N VAL A 111 19.35 -14.99 -8.63
CA VAL A 111 18.44 -16.03 -8.12
C VAL A 111 17.36 -16.40 -9.13
N CYS A 112 17.63 -16.17 -10.42
CA CYS A 112 16.69 -16.42 -11.49
C CYS A 112 16.85 -17.85 -12.00
N ASP A 113 15.81 -18.68 -11.83
CA ASP A 113 15.77 -20.06 -12.30
C ASP A 113 15.35 -20.20 -13.77
N SER A 114 14.95 -19.11 -14.42
CA SER A 114 14.48 -19.16 -15.80
C SER A 114 15.63 -19.43 -16.78
N PRO A 115 15.52 -20.46 -17.65
CA PRO A 115 16.56 -20.79 -18.62
C PRO A 115 16.58 -19.88 -19.86
N HIS A 116 15.51 -19.11 -20.08
CA HIS A 116 15.36 -18.27 -21.27
C HIS A 116 15.58 -16.79 -20.97
N GLU A 117 16.47 -16.17 -21.75
CA GLU A 117 16.65 -14.72 -21.74
C GLU A 117 15.55 -14.03 -22.53
N LYS A 118 15.00 -12.95 -21.98
CA LYS A 118 14.01 -12.11 -22.67
C LYS A 118 14.62 -10.75 -22.98
N CYS A 119 14.18 -10.12 -24.07
CA CYS A 119 14.55 -8.76 -24.39
C CYS A 119 14.25 -7.84 -23.21
N ARG A 120 15.22 -7.03 -22.80
CA ARG A 120 15.07 -6.11 -21.65
C ARG A 120 14.08 -4.98 -21.91
N VAL A 121 13.85 -4.67 -23.19
CA VAL A 121 13.07 -3.52 -23.70
C VAL A 121 11.63 -3.93 -23.99
N CYS A 122 11.42 -4.93 -24.86
CA CYS A 122 10.08 -5.36 -25.31
C CYS A 122 9.58 -6.63 -24.61
N GLY A 123 10.46 -7.42 -23.98
CA GLY A 123 10.09 -8.65 -23.27
C GLY A 123 9.88 -9.89 -24.14
N VAL A 124 10.19 -9.83 -25.45
CA VAL A 124 10.20 -10.98 -26.37
C VAL A 124 11.20 -12.03 -25.90
N ALA A 125 10.84 -13.31 -25.96
CA ALA A 125 11.71 -14.42 -25.57
C ALA A 125 12.76 -14.71 -26.65
N SER A 126 14.01 -14.92 -26.22
CA SER A 126 15.16 -15.25 -27.08
C SER A 126 15.21 -14.46 -28.40
N PRO A 127 15.18 -13.12 -28.33
CA PRO A 127 15.17 -12.31 -29.54
C PRO A 127 16.49 -12.43 -30.32
N PRO A 128 16.47 -12.29 -31.65
CA PRO A 128 17.66 -12.01 -32.43
C PRO A 128 18.37 -10.73 -31.93
N LYS A 129 19.70 -10.64 -32.13
CA LYS A 129 20.51 -9.47 -31.69
C LYS A 129 19.94 -8.15 -32.20
N ASP A 130 19.42 -8.13 -33.43
CA ASP A 130 18.85 -6.95 -34.08
C ASP A 130 17.37 -7.17 -34.43
N HIS A 131 16.55 -7.36 -33.40
CA HIS A 131 15.09 -7.38 -33.58
C HIS A 131 14.48 -5.99 -33.37
N GLU A 132 13.45 -5.70 -34.15
CA GLU A 132 12.69 -4.47 -33.99
C GLU A 132 11.95 -4.47 -32.64
N CYS A 133 12.40 -3.57 -31.76
CA CYS A 133 11.93 -3.51 -30.37
C CYS A 133 10.86 -2.45 -30.20
N THR A 134 9.62 -2.86 -29.85
CA THR A 134 8.65 -1.92 -29.29
C THR A 134 8.73 -1.94 -27.76
N PRO A 135 9.15 -0.86 -27.08
CA PRO A 135 9.30 -0.84 -25.63
C PRO A 135 7.94 -0.96 -24.93
N ARG A 136 7.82 -1.90 -23.99
CA ARG A 136 6.61 -2.07 -23.19
C ARG A 136 6.92 -2.29 -21.72
N CYS A 137 6.26 -1.51 -20.87
CA CYS A 137 6.42 -1.64 -19.43
C CYS A 137 5.57 -2.79 -18.88
N ARG A 138 6.18 -3.70 -18.12
CA ARG A 138 5.46 -4.79 -17.45
C ARG A 138 4.72 -4.38 -16.18
N LEU A 139 5.05 -3.22 -15.63
CA LEU A 139 4.33 -2.68 -14.47
C LEU A 139 3.01 -2.06 -14.92
N CYS A 140 3.08 -1.05 -15.79
CA CYS A 140 1.89 -0.27 -16.17
C CYS A 140 1.39 -0.50 -17.61
N GLY A 141 2.04 -1.34 -18.40
CA GLY A 141 1.64 -1.66 -19.78
C GLY A 141 1.98 -0.63 -20.86
N LYS A 142 2.54 0.54 -20.49
CA LYS A 142 2.78 1.69 -21.39
C LYS A 142 4.07 1.61 -22.20
N GLU A 143 4.20 2.49 -23.20
CA GLU A 143 5.36 2.64 -24.09
C GLU A 143 6.57 3.26 -23.39
N HIS A 144 7.25 2.45 -22.59
CA HIS A 144 8.56 2.76 -22.03
C HIS A 144 9.18 1.48 -21.46
N VAL A 145 10.48 1.51 -21.15
CA VAL A 145 11.16 0.33 -20.62
C VAL A 145 10.71 0.09 -19.17
N THR A 146 10.57 -1.19 -18.80
CA THR A 146 10.28 -1.57 -17.40
C THR A 146 11.44 -1.16 -16.51
N GLY A 147 11.17 -0.26 -15.55
CA GLY A 147 12.19 0.35 -14.68
C GLY A 147 12.39 1.85 -14.92
N ASP A 148 11.83 2.40 -16.00
CA ASP A 148 11.94 3.82 -16.33
C ASP A 148 11.31 4.71 -15.25
N LYS A 149 11.97 5.86 -14.98
CA LYS A 149 11.46 6.89 -14.05
C LYS A 149 10.11 7.49 -14.49
N ARG A 150 9.75 7.31 -15.77
CA ARG A 150 8.45 7.71 -16.35
C ARG A 150 7.30 6.81 -15.88
N CYS A 151 7.59 5.63 -15.35
CA CYS A 151 6.59 4.71 -14.83
C CYS A 151 6.02 5.20 -13.49
N LYS A 152 4.73 5.55 -13.46
CA LYS A 152 4.04 5.94 -12.21
C LYS A 152 3.94 4.77 -11.21
N GLU A 153 3.99 3.53 -11.70
CA GLU A 153 3.90 2.30 -10.91
C GLU A 153 5.28 1.68 -10.60
N LEU A 154 6.36 2.43 -10.83
CA LEU A 154 7.73 1.95 -10.53
C LEU A 154 7.92 1.55 -9.05
N PHE A 155 7.19 2.24 -8.18
CA PHE A 155 7.33 2.12 -6.74
C PHE A 155 6.12 1.42 -6.14
N ARG A 156 6.38 0.47 -5.24
CA ARG A 156 5.37 -0.12 -4.37
C ARG A 156 4.84 0.94 -3.42
N THR A 157 3.52 0.96 -3.23
CA THR A 157 2.88 1.75 -2.19
C THR A 157 3.29 1.21 -0.81
N PRO A 158 3.97 2.01 0.04
CA PRO A 158 4.37 1.57 1.37
C PRO A 158 3.16 1.19 2.24
N PHE A 159 3.33 0.24 3.16
CA PHE A 159 2.25 -0.23 4.04
C PHE A 159 1.60 0.93 4.83
N ILE A 160 2.41 1.84 5.38
CA ILE A 160 1.95 3.02 6.11
C ILE A 160 0.98 3.87 5.29
N VAL A 161 1.21 3.99 3.97
CA VAL A 161 0.30 4.72 3.08
C VAL A 161 -1.02 3.95 2.91
N LYS A 162 -0.95 2.63 2.72
CA LYS A 162 -2.15 1.79 2.63
C LYS A 162 -2.98 1.83 3.92
N LYS A 163 -2.33 1.72 5.08
CA LYS A 163 -2.95 1.80 6.40
C LYS A 163 -3.69 3.13 6.58
N ARG A 164 -3.01 4.27 6.33
CA ARG A 164 -3.65 5.60 6.40
C ARG A 164 -4.83 5.75 5.45
N GLN A 165 -4.72 5.24 4.22
CA GLN A 165 -5.82 5.26 3.26
C GLN A 165 -7.02 4.43 3.73
N TRP A 166 -6.77 3.30 4.39
CA TRP A 166 -7.82 2.46 4.96
C TRP A 166 -8.49 3.11 6.17
N GLU A 167 -7.70 3.67 7.10
CA GLU A 167 -8.20 4.40 8.27
C GLU A 167 -9.08 5.60 7.86
N MET A 168 -8.62 6.40 6.89
CA MET A 168 -9.40 7.52 6.36
C MET A 168 -10.72 7.05 5.71
N LYS A 169 -10.70 5.94 4.98
CA LYS A 169 -11.94 5.39 4.39
C LYS A 169 -12.93 4.92 5.45
N LEU A 170 -12.45 4.33 6.55
CA LEU A 170 -13.31 3.93 7.67
C LEU A 170 -13.94 5.15 8.35
N GLU A 171 -13.17 6.22 8.55
CA GLU A 171 -13.66 7.45 9.15
C GLU A 171 -14.75 8.11 8.30
N VAL A 172 -14.50 8.27 7.00
CA VAL A 172 -15.50 8.79 6.06
C VAL A 172 -16.76 7.91 6.02
N ALA A 173 -16.61 6.58 6.06
CA ALA A 173 -17.76 5.69 6.09
C ALA A 173 -18.58 5.83 7.39
N ARG A 174 -17.92 6.03 8.54
CA ARG A 174 -18.58 6.29 9.82
C ARG A 174 -19.35 7.61 9.80
N GLU A 175 -18.75 8.67 9.29
CA GLU A 175 -19.40 9.99 9.14
C GLU A 175 -20.62 9.93 8.21
N GLN A 176 -20.52 9.20 7.10
CA GLN A 176 -21.65 9.00 6.17
C GLN A 176 -22.80 8.23 6.83
N GLU A 177 -22.50 7.20 7.61
CA GLU A 177 -23.52 6.45 8.36
C GLU A 177 -24.21 7.32 9.42
N GLU A 178 -23.44 8.12 10.16
CA GLU A 178 -23.99 9.07 11.13
C GLU A 178 -24.90 10.11 10.47
N ARG A 179 -24.48 10.64 9.30
CA ARG A 179 -25.31 11.55 8.50
C ARG A 179 -26.61 10.90 8.03
N ARG A 180 -26.54 9.65 7.54
CA ARG A 180 -27.73 8.90 7.11
C ARG A 180 -28.71 8.69 8.27
N LYS A 181 -28.20 8.30 9.45
CA LYS A 181 -29.04 8.13 10.66
C LYS A 181 -29.69 9.45 11.10
N ALA A 182 -28.99 10.57 10.99
CA ALA A 182 -29.55 11.89 11.31
C ALA A 182 -30.69 12.29 10.33
N GLU A 183 -30.50 12.01 9.03
CA GLU A 183 -31.52 12.28 8.00
C GLU A 183 -32.77 11.38 8.20
N GLU A 184 -32.59 10.10 8.51
CA GLU A 184 -33.69 9.16 8.82
C GLU A 184 -34.43 9.50 10.12
N GLY A 185 -33.71 10.02 11.14
CA GLY A 185 -34.30 10.49 12.40
C GLY A 185 -35.20 11.72 12.21
N THR A 186 -34.85 12.59 11.26
CA THR A 186 -35.59 13.83 10.98
C THR A 186 -36.90 13.54 10.22
N GLN A 187 -36.93 12.56 9.31
CA GLN A 187 -38.14 12.17 8.57
C GLN A 187 -39.24 11.51 9.43
N ARG A 188 -38.90 10.95 10.60
CA ARG A 188 -39.88 10.34 11.52
C ARG A 188 -40.66 11.36 12.35
N HIS A 189 -40.10 12.55 12.62
CA HIS A 189 -40.77 13.58 13.42
C HIS A 189 -41.70 14.50 12.62
N SER A 190 -41.57 14.56 11.30
CA SER A 190 -42.43 15.38 10.43
C SER A 190 -43.67 14.64 9.90
N ARG A 191 -43.97 13.42 10.38
CA ARG A 191 -45.17 12.64 9.97
C ARG A 191 -46.27 12.51 11.04
N THR A 192 -46.16 13.21 12.18
CA THR A 192 -47.19 13.13 13.25
C THR A 192 -48.00 14.40 13.49
N ASP A 193 -47.71 15.52 12.82
CA ASP A 193 -48.54 16.73 12.92
C ASP A 193 -49.56 16.78 11.79
N GLY A 194 -50.61 15.97 11.90
CA GLY A 194 -51.66 15.98 10.88
C GLY A 194 -52.78 14.96 10.99
N VAL A 195 -53.18 14.50 12.19
CA VAL A 195 -54.51 13.88 12.37
C VAL A 195 -55.07 14.27 13.73
N GLN A 196 -55.91 15.30 13.72
CA GLN A 196 -57.01 15.43 14.68
C GLN A 196 -57.95 14.23 14.44
N ASP A 197 -58.14 13.33 15.40
CA ASP A 197 -59.51 12.91 15.74
C ASP A 197 -59.61 12.20 17.10
N ARG A 198 -60.82 12.31 17.62
CA ARG A 198 -61.30 12.11 18.97
C ARG A 198 -61.44 10.63 19.33
N SER A 199 -61.27 10.40 20.64
CA SER A 199 -62.19 9.64 21.50
C SER A 199 -61.74 8.29 22.07
N ARG A 200 -62.03 8.20 23.39
CA ARG A 200 -62.54 7.05 24.15
C ARG A 200 -61.56 5.93 24.57
N ARG A 201 -61.17 6.07 25.86
CA ARG A 201 -61.41 5.11 26.97
C ARG A 201 -61.29 3.61 26.64
N LYS A 202 -60.28 2.93 27.21
CA LYS A 202 -60.50 1.85 28.22
C LYS A 202 -59.20 1.29 28.84
N SER A 203 -59.16 1.36 30.18
CA SER A 203 -58.69 0.37 31.16
C SER A 203 -57.48 -0.56 30.89
N LYS A 204 -56.46 -0.41 31.74
CA LYS A 204 -56.07 -1.35 32.83
C LYS A 204 -55.71 -2.80 32.40
N HIS A 205 -54.43 -3.19 32.44
CA HIS A 205 -53.89 -4.11 33.46
C HIS A 205 -52.38 -4.41 33.30
N ARG A 206 -51.78 -4.63 34.49
CA ARG A 206 -50.46 -5.16 34.85
C ARG A 206 -49.86 -6.24 33.92
N SER A 207 -48.55 -6.14 33.71
CA SER A 207 -47.62 -7.19 34.16
C SER A 207 -46.17 -6.71 34.23
N ARG A 208 -45.55 -7.03 35.37
CA ARG A 208 -44.16 -6.79 35.76
C ARG A 208 -43.26 -7.86 35.14
N SER A 209 -42.14 -7.41 34.58
CA SER A 209 -40.79 -8.00 34.56
C SER A 209 -40.60 -9.52 34.66
N ARG A 210 -39.91 -10.10 33.67
CA ARG A 210 -38.66 -10.86 33.90
C ARG A 210 -37.94 -11.10 32.56
N GLY A 211 -36.68 -10.66 32.52
CA GLY A 211 -35.82 -10.71 31.35
C GLY A 211 -35.46 -12.13 30.91
N ARG A 212 -35.19 -12.25 29.62
CA ARG A 212 -34.62 -13.46 29.02
C ARG A 212 -33.73 -13.07 27.84
N SER A 213 -32.50 -13.58 27.88
CA SER A 213 -31.55 -13.76 26.79
C SER A 213 -30.92 -12.53 26.13
N GLU A 214 -29.79 -12.09 26.69
CA GLU A 214 -28.65 -11.70 25.86
C GLU A 214 -28.09 -12.97 25.20
N SER A 215 -28.28 -13.10 23.90
CA SER A 215 -27.46 -14.00 23.07
C SER A 215 -26.91 -13.19 21.92
N PHE A 216 -25.58 -13.00 21.98
CA PHE A 216 -24.63 -12.65 20.93
C PHE A 216 -25.20 -12.52 19.50
N PRO A 217 -24.98 -11.40 18.79
CA PRO A 217 -25.19 -11.39 17.35
C PRO A 217 -24.19 -12.34 16.67
N ARG A 218 -24.72 -13.32 15.92
CA ARG A 218 -23.94 -14.22 15.06
C ARG A 218 -23.23 -13.41 13.98
N LEU A 219 -21.92 -13.60 13.86
CA LEU A 219 -21.13 -13.17 12.71
C LEU A 219 -21.59 -13.92 11.44
N PRO A 220 -21.58 -13.26 10.27
CA PRO A 220 -21.86 -13.93 9.00
C PRO A 220 -20.75 -14.92 8.62
N PRO A 221 -21.07 -16.04 7.92
CA PRO A 221 -20.08 -17.02 7.49
C PRO A 221 -19.11 -16.44 6.44
N LEU A 222 -17.82 -16.69 6.62
CA LEU A 222 -16.79 -16.52 5.60
C LEU A 222 -16.93 -17.64 4.57
N GLU A 223 -17.49 -17.32 3.40
CA GLU A 223 -17.37 -18.19 2.23
C GLU A 223 -15.91 -18.19 1.74
N LYS A 224 -15.27 -19.36 1.83
CA LYS A 224 -13.99 -19.62 1.17
C LYS A 224 -14.27 -19.87 -0.32
N PRO A 225 -13.58 -19.22 -1.26
CA PRO A 225 -13.67 -19.62 -2.67
C PRO A 225 -13.10 -21.03 -2.84
N GLY A 226 -13.96 -21.91 -3.34
CA GLY A 226 -13.68 -23.31 -3.58
C GLY A 226 -12.61 -23.53 -4.66
N VAL A 227 -11.79 -24.53 -4.37
CA VAL A 227 -10.92 -25.25 -5.28
C VAL A 227 -11.79 -25.90 -6.36
N SER A 228 -11.55 -25.59 -7.63
CA SER A 228 -12.09 -26.36 -8.76
C SER A 228 -10.98 -27.21 -9.35
N HIS A 229 -11.04 -28.50 -9.07
CA HIS A 229 -10.44 -29.54 -9.90
C HIS A 229 -11.34 -29.75 -11.12
N LYS A 230 -10.78 -29.72 -12.34
CA LYS A 230 -11.29 -30.51 -13.46
C LYS A 230 -10.13 -31.16 -14.21
N ALA A 231 -10.22 -32.48 -14.24
CA ALA A 231 -9.43 -33.37 -15.07
C ALA A 231 -9.97 -33.39 -16.51
N SER A 232 -9.03 -33.68 -17.42
CA SER A 232 -9.07 -34.37 -18.71
C SER A 232 -10.40 -34.73 -19.36
N HIS A 233 -10.52 -34.46 -20.67
CA HIS A 233 -10.66 -35.49 -21.70
C HIS A 233 -10.37 -34.96 -23.12
N ASP A 234 -9.89 -35.87 -23.95
CA ASP A 234 -9.40 -35.80 -25.34
C ASP A 234 -10.34 -35.23 -26.41
N GLY A 235 -9.71 -34.76 -27.50
CA GLY A 235 -10.07 -35.21 -28.85
C GLY A 235 -10.55 -34.15 -29.85
N GLY A 236 -9.80 -34.00 -30.95
CA GLY A 236 -10.39 -33.85 -32.30
C GLY A 236 -10.21 -32.51 -33.02
N ASP A 237 -9.37 -32.53 -34.05
CA ASP A 237 -9.30 -31.58 -35.18
C ASP A 237 -10.66 -31.25 -35.82
N CYS A 238 -10.87 -30.00 -36.26
CA CYS A 238 -11.11 -29.69 -37.69
C CYS A 238 -11.16 -28.17 -37.94
N ALA A 239 -10.84 -27.80 -39.17
CA ALA A 239 -10.63 -26.45 -39.66
C ALA A 239 -11.92 -25.67 -40.04
N GLN A 240 -11.69 -24.39 -40.35
CA GLN A 240 -12.41 -23.52 -41.30
C GLN A 240 -13.37 -22.42 -40.82
N GLU A 241 -13.01 -21.22 -41.33
CA GLU A 241 -13.82 -20.14 -41.90
C GLU A 241 -14.59 -19.11 -41.05
N LYS A 242 -14.06 -17.88 -41.17
CA LYS A 242 -14.73 -16.58 -41.33
C LYS A 242 -16.25 -16.55 -41.12
N THR A 243 -16.69 -15.67 -40.22
CA THR A 243 -17.69 -14.63 -40.55
C THR A 243 -17.59 -13.44 -39.59
N LYS A 244 -17.75 -12.25 -40.16
CA LYS A 244 -17.96 -10.97 -39.47
C LYS A 244 -19.34 -10.97 -38.80
N SER A 245 -19.44 -10.45 -37.58
CA SER A 245 -20.67 -9.78 -37.15
C SER A 245 -20.39 -8.66 -36.14
N THR A 246 -21.12 -7.58 -36.37
CA THR A 246 -21.17 -6.28 -35.69
C THR A 246 -22.06 -6.32 -34.45
N GLY A 247 -21.66 -5.65 -33.36
CA GLY A 247 -22.48 -5.42 -32.16
C GLY A 247 -21.74 -4.57 -31.11
N PRO A 248 -22.43 -3.85 -30.21
CA PRO A 248 -22.30 -2.38 -30.09
C PRO A 248 -21.40 -1.86 -28.96
N GLN A 249 -21.05 -0.58 -29.09
CA GLN A 249 -20.30 0.23 -28.12
C GLN A 249 -21.01 0.31 -26.76
N VAL A 250 -20.27 0.01 -25.68
CA VAL A 250 -20.64 0.36 -24.30
C VAL A 250 -19.62 1.36 -23.78
N GLY A 251 -19.91 2.63 -24.01
CA GLY A 251 -19.28 3.74 -23.32
C GLY A 251 -19.93 3.98 -21.95
N SER A 252 -19.17 4.66 -21.08
CA SER A 252 -19.59 5.35 -19.85
C SER A 252 -19.99 4.53 -18.61
N VAL A 253 -19.00 3.98 -17.89
CA VAL A 253 -19.08 3.84 -16.40
C VAL A 253 -17.74 4.22 -15.70
N THR A 254 -16.64 4.44 -16.43
CA THR A 254 -15.29 4.55 -15.84
C THR A 254 -14.81 5.96 -15.46
N LYS A 255 -15.56 7.03 -15.73
CA LYS A 255 -15.09 8.40 -15.45
C LYS A 255 -15.33 8.85 -13.99
N VAL A 256 -16.47 8.51 -13.38
CA VAL A 256 -16.82 8.96 -12.02
C VAL A 256 -15.87 8.39 -10.95
N SER A 257 -15.34 7.18 -11.15
CA SER A 257 -14.41 6.53 -10.20
C SER A 257 -12.97 7.03 -10.29
N GLN A 258 -12.58 7.67 -11.40
CA GLN A 258 -11.25 8.24 -11.58
C GLN A 258 -11.12 9.64 -10.97
N ASP A 259 -12.21 10.40 -10.99
CA ASP A 259 -12.27 11.75 -10.40
C ASP A 259 -12.23 11.70 -8.88
N ALA A 260 -13.02 10.82 -8.24
CA ALA A 260 -13.00 10.62 -6.78
C ALA A 260 -11.64 10.13 -6.25
N ASN A 261 -10.95 9.27 -7.00
CA ASN A 261 -9.60 8.81 -6.63
C ASN A 261 -8.54 9.91 -6.80
N THR A 262 -8.71 10.82 -7.74
CA THR A 262 -7.80 11.95 -7.95
C THR A 262 -7.98 13.00 -6.87
N GLU A 263 -9.22 13.28 -6.49
CA GLU A 263 -9.60 14.22 -5.45
C GLU A 263 -9.13 13.74 -4.06
N MET A 264 -9.31 12.46 -3.75
CA MET A 264 -8.81 11.85 -2.51
C MET A 264 -7.27 11.85 -2.43
N ASN A 265 -6.57 11.64 -3.54
CA ASN A 265 -5.10 11.72 -3.58
C ASN A 265 -4.57 13.16 -3.45
N ASN A 266 -5.33 14.15 -3.92
CA ASN A 266 -4.99 15.56 -3.76
C ASN A 266 -5.29 16.06 -2.33
N ALA A 267 -6.41 15.65 -1.73
CA ALA A 267 -6.71 15.90 -0.32
C ALA A 267 -5.64 15.31 0.61
N LEU A 268 -5.13 14.11 0.30
CA LEU A 268 -4.04 13.48 1.05
C LEU A 268 -2.71 14.26 0.91
N LYS A 269 -2.43 14.85 -0.27
CA LYS A 269 -1.26 15.72 -0.45
C LYS A 269 -1.39 17.01 0.36
N GLU A 270 -2.59 17.59 0.42
CA GLU A 270 -2.87 18.82 1.16
C GLU A 270 -2.84 18.57 2.68
N GLN A 271 -3.40 17.46 3.18
CA GLN A 271 -3.30 17.10 4.59
C GLN A 271 -1.85 16.80 5.02
N ASN A 272 -1.05 16.13 4.18
CA ASN A 272 0.39 15.96 4.45
C ASN A 272 1.14 17.31 4.42
N ARG A 273 0.63 18.33 3.70
CA ARG A 273 1.18 19.69 3.70
C ARG A 273 0.80 20.48 4.96
N ILE A 274 -0.45 20.34 5.42
CA ILE A 274 -0.97 21.03 6.62
C ILE A 274 -0.36 20.44 7.91
N TYR A 275 -0.27 19.11 8.03
CA TYR A 275 0.34 18.46 9.20
C TYR A 275 1.85 18.68 9.31
N THR A 276 2.52 19.05 8.21
CA THR A 276 3.96 19.38 8.20
C THR A 276 4.25 20.89 8.37
N GLY A 277 3.21 21.73 8.44
CA GLY A 277 3.31 23.17 8.70
C GLY A 277 2.91 23.59 10.12
N ALA A 278 2.11 22.79 10.82
CA ALA A 278 1.48 23.21 12.09
C ALA A 278 2.34 23.12 13.37
N LYS A 279 3.64 22.80 13.27
CA LYS A 279 4.54 22.72 14.46
C LYS A 279 5.85 23.51 14.32
N CYS A 280 5.83 24.61 13.58
CA CYS A 280 6.91 25.63 13.67
C CYS A 280 6.30 26.96 14.12
N GLY A 281 5.72 26.96 15.32
CA GLY A 281 5.40 28.18 16.07
C GLY A 281 6.49 28.37 17.11
N ILE A 282 7.67 28.84 16.69
CA ILE A 282 8.66 29.39 17.63
C ILE A 282 8.19 30.81 17.90
N THR A 283 7.61 31.01 19.08
CA THR A 283 7.39 32.31 19.69
C THR A 283 8.73 33.01 19.85
N GLN A 284 8.97 34.05 19.03
CA GLN A 284 9.92 35.10 19.37
C GLN A 284 9.29 35.95 20.46
N THR A 285 9.87 35.93 21.66
CA THR A 285 9.75 37.03 22.62
C THR A 285 11.13 37.60 22.83
N ALA A 286 11.15 38.93 22.73
CA ALA A 286 12.31 39.83 22.80
C ALA A 286 13.05 39.78 24.14
#